data_AF-A0A146FX01-F1
#
_entry.id   AF-A0A146FX01-F1
#
_cell.length_a   1.000
_cell.length_b   1.000
_cell.length_c   1.000
_cell.angle_alpha   90.00
_cell.angle_beta   90.00
_cell.angle_gamma   90.00
#
_symmetry.space_group_name_H-M   'P 1'
#
loop_
_entity.id
_entity.type
_entity.pdbx_description
1 polymer ?
#
loop_
_entity_poly.entity_id
_entity_poly.type
_entity_poly.pdbx_seq_one_letter_code
_entity_poly.pdbx_strand_id
1 'polypeptide(L)'
;MPTPTSPQQTARPPRNRLSQFSSPLPFLARLIVRLRNICSTNMASYSSLKEVIDRGKFESLSDERLVDLLYHQFEPVIDRLKNVEHNIEGDDAHPQGLLTRAGVGGKRNENDYNLTPSRYLFNGEDYSEVNRTVTNVLAVRWLLVGDYHTFTCHQKGPIKLKIETFNKFHDFIDQFRKEPDWLMALIVALVIGDVGKDDKLAKEVRAQVKTLSDEEMNHDTVLERALEMNIIESPSPLDLLPPPRRDDVIQGVRLGAKLNIPQLAQGENVPGSLQCLQDLRGQESAFDLKYLEIMFDVAGAGAHVDACGSVRMIEPVCQSFLLTYKILKRVISKEITIREAYNEVLQNRGRILSDKGYPELSTDDKQDRALLRLYAMGRVADIDLAERFRKALLGLPDDHRAELIQELNQSGLEGEQAVILYYMPALFAELLRHTQQASEETQIKALTSLMGFMRRTYIGAKNVPGETSLIIECDVSGAKSKIQAPEFPEDLTGLNDYNLPSLGSKDSQFW
;
A
#
# COMPACT_ATOMS: atom_id res chain seq x y z
N MET A 1 16.17 68.11 59.51
CA MET A 1 15.34 68.13 60.73
C MET A 1 15.53 69.48 61.40
N PRO A 2 14.49 70.19 61.85
CA PRO A 2 13.28 69.66 62.47
C PRO A 2 11.96 70.04 61.75
N THR A 3 10.97 69.18 61.92
CA THR A 3 9.50 69.38 61.75
C THR A 3 8.95 70.19 62.95
N PRO A 4 7.64 70.56 63.09
CA PRO A 4 6.45 70.13 62.34
C PRO A 4 5.42 71.24 62.02
N THR A 5 4.44 70.94 61.16
CA THR A 5 3.07 71.50 61.26
C THR A 5 2.09 70.65 60.44
N SER A 6 0.95 70.36 61.04
CA SER A 6 -0.31 69.87 60.44
C SER A 6 -1.40 70.90 60.80
N PRO A 7 -2.67 70.80 60.38
CA PRO A 7 -3.27 70.26 59.15
C PRO A 7 -4.26 71.28 58.52
N GLN A 8 -4.70 71.08 57.27
CA GLN A 8 -5.96 71.67 56.79
C GLN A 8 -6.77 70.66 55.96
N GLN A 9 -8.01 70.46 56.40
CA GLN A 9 -9.09 69.80 55.67
C GLN A 9 -9.61 70.72 54.56
N THR A 10 -9.93 70.17 53.39
CA THR A 10 -10.98 70.74 52.54
C THR A 10 -11.77 69.66 51.79
N ALA A 11 -13.04 69.98 51.63
CA ALA A 11 -14.16 69.14 51.23
C ALA A 11 -14.20 68.79 49.73
N ARG A 12 -14.87 67.66 49.46
CA ARG A 12 -15.51 67.19 48.21
C ARG A 12 -16.60 68.16 47.68
N PRO A 13 -17.25 67.93 46.50
CA PRO A 13 -16.89 67.27 45.22
C PRO A 13 -17.39 68.13 43.99
N PRO A 14 -17.49 67.64 42.71
CA PRO A 14 -18.55 66.71 42.30
C PRO A 14 -18.16 65.60 41.29
N ARG A 15 -19.01 64.57 41.34
CA ARG A 15 -19.16 63.39 40.48
C ARG A 15 -19.14 63.68 38.97
N ASN A 16 -18.56 62.75 38.20
CA ASN A 16 -19.31 62.15 37.08
C ASN A 16 -18.78 60.80 36.58
N ARG A 17 -19.74 59.96 36.16
CA ARG A 17 -19.69 58.84 35.21
C ARG A 17 -19.36 57.41 35.67
N LEU A 18 -20.46 56.64 35.75
CA LEU A 18 -20.77 55.43 34.96
C LEU A 18 -20.13 54.08 35.35
N SER A 19 -21.04 53.24 35.88
CA SER A 19 -21.23 51.80 35.63
C SER A 19 -20.08 50.83 35.90
N GLN A 20 -20.20 50.15 37.04
CA GLN A 20 -19.71 48.80 37.28
C GLN A 20 -20.30 47.83 36.24
N PHE A 21 -19.46 47.24 35.40
CA PHE A 21 -19.70 45.93 34.80
C PHE A 21 -18.50 45.05 35.12
N SER A 22 -18.68 44.08 36.01
CA SER A 22 -17.75 42.99 36.24
C SER A 22 -17.70 42.11 34.98
N SER A 23 -16.51 41.99 34.38
CA SER A 23 -16.31 41.16 33.18
C SER A 23 -16.39 39.65 33.52
N PRO A 24 -16.94 38.79 32.65
CA PRO A 24 -17.07 37.35 32.87
C PRO A 24 -15.78 36.57 32.55
N LEU A 25 -14.68 37.28 32.29
CA LEU A 25 -13.40 36.72 31.83
C LEU A 25 -12.79 35.65 32.77
N PRO A 26 -12.88 35.75 34.11
CA PRO A 26 -12.31 34.71 34.99
C PRO A 26 -13.11 33.41 34.96
N PHE A 27 -14.43 33.48 34.72
CA PHE A 27 -15.30 32.30 34.67
C PHE A 27 -15.13 31.53 33.35
N LEU A 28 -15.07 32.25 32.23
CA LEU A 28 -14.80 31.66 30.90
C LEU A 28 -13.40 31.03 30.84
N ALA A 29 -12.37 31.69 31.38
CA ALA A 29 -11.03 31.11 31.45
C ALA A 29 -10.98 29.84 32.34
N ARG A 30 -11.68 29.85 33.48
CA ARG A 30 -11.79 28.65 34.34
C ARG A 30 -12.63 27.55 33.70
N LEU A 31 -13.68 27.89 32.97
CA LEU A 31 -14.51 26.93 32.24
C LEU A 31 -13.72 26.31 31.08
N ILE A 32 -12.93 27.09 30.34
CA ILE A 32 -12.03 26.60 29.30
C ILE A 32 -10.96 25.70 29.90
N VAL A 33 -10.31 26.09 31.01
CA VAL A 33 -9.34 25.21 31.71
C VAL A 33 -10.00 23.95 32.25
N ARG A 34 -11.23 24.03 32.76
CA ARG A 34 -11.97 22.87 33.27
C ARG A 34 -12.46 21.97 32.14
N LEU A 35 -12.89 22.51 31.00
CA LEU A 35 -13.23 21.75 29.80
C LEU A 35 -11.99 21.12 29.17
N ARG A 36 -10.86 21.83 29.14
CA ARG A 36 -9.56 21.29 28.70
C ARG A 36 -9.12 20.17 29.64
N ASN A 37 -9.25 20.33 30.95
CA ASN A 37 -8.97 19.28 31.92
C ASN A 37 -9.98 18.12 31.83
N ILE A 38 -11.27 18.35 31.57
CA ILE A 38 -12.27 17.27 31.37
C ILE A 38 -11.99 16.50 30.07
N CYS A 39 -11.62 17.19 28.99
CA CYS A 39 -11.19 16.54 27.74
C CYS A 39 -9.84 15.81 27.89
N SER A 40 -8.89 16.35 28.67
CA SER A 40 -7.59 15.72 28.93
C SER A 40 -7.67 14.57 29.95
N THR A 41 -8.56 14.63 30.95
CA THR A 41 -8.74 13.56 31.95
C THR A 41 -9.50 12.35 31.42
N ASN A 42 -10.30 12.49 30.36
CA ASN A 42 -10.98 11.35 29.70
C ASN A 42 -10.11 10.57 28.70
N MET A 43 -8.91 11.08 28.40
CA MET A 43 -7.98 10.49 27.42
C MET A 43 -6.74 9.85 28.06
N ALA A 44 -6.41 10.21 29.30
CA ALA A 44 -5.20 9.77 30.01
C ALA A 44 -5.31 8.40 30.71
N SER A 45 -6.28 7.54 30.36
CA SER A 45 -6.63 6.35 31.16
C SER A 45 -6.60 5.01 30.43
N TYR A 46 -6.32 4.95 29.13
CA TYR A 46 -6.33 3.67 28.41
C TYR A 46 -5.00 2.94 28.56
N SER A 47 -5.05 1.68 28.98
CA SER A 47 -3.85 0.85 29.17
C SER A 47 -3.44 0.08 27.92
N SER A 48 -4.29 -0.02 26.90
CA SER A 48 -4.01 -0.73 25.65
C SER A 48 -4.81 -0.18 24.47
N LEU A 49 -4.33 -0.45 23.24
CA LEU A 49 -5.08 -0.13 22.02
C LEU A 49 -6.41 -0.88 21.95
N LYS A 50 -6.41 -2.16 22.35
CA LYS A 50 -7.64 -2.97 22.39
C LYS A 50 -8.71 -2.33 23.26
N GLU A 51 -8.36 -1.86 24.45
CA GLU A 51 -9.32 -1.18 25.34
C GLU A 51 -9.95 0.07 24.69
N VAL A 52 -9.15 0.84 23.94
CA VAL A 52 -9.65 2.03 23.22
C VAL A 52 -10.67 1.64 22.14
N ILE A 53 -10.37 0.58 21.38
CA ILE A 53 -11.24 0.08 20.31
C ILE A 53 -12.54 -0.47 20.90
N ASP A 54 -12.46 -1.30 21.94
CA ASP A 54 -13.62 -1.90 22.62
C ASP A 54 -14.58 -0.83 23.17
N ARG A 55 -14.06 0.35 23.55
CA ARG A 55 -14.84 1.48 24.04
C ARG A 55 -15.32 2.45 22.93
N GLY A 56 -15.01 2.16 21.66
CA GLY A 56 -15.37 3.01 20.52
C GLY A 56 -14.69 4.38 20.54
N LYS A 57 -13.42 4.43 20.98
CA LYS A 57 -12.65 5.68 21.14
C LYS A 57 -11.45 5.80 20.20
N PHE A 58 -11.28 4.86 19.27
CA PHE A 58 -10.18 4.85 18.30
C PHE A 58 -10.06 6.17 17.53
N GLU A 59 -11.17 6.66 16.97
CA GLU A 59 -11.24 7.92 16.20
C GLU A 59 -10.80 9.15 17.00
N SER A 60 -10.94 9.10 18.32
CA SER A 60 -10.63 10.23 19.20
C SER A 60 -9.16 10.29 19.64
N LEU A 61 -8.35 9.28 19.31
CA LEU A 61 -6.91 9.31 19.56
C LEU A 61 -6.23 10.40 18.72
N SER A 62 -5.14 10.97 19.22
CA SER A 62 -4.17 11.66 18.35
C SER A 62 -3.28 10.64 17.65
N ASP A 63 -2.60 11.08 16.60
CA ASP A 63 -1.69 10.22 15.85
C ASP A 63 -0.55 9.71 16.76
N GLU A 64 0.07 10.57 17.57
CA GLU A 64 1.10 10.16 18.54
C GLU A 64 0.59 9.12 19.53
N ARG A 65 -0.62 9.32 20.09
CA ARG A 65 -1.16 8.38 21.07
C ARG A 65 -1.52 7.04 20.42
N LEU A 66 -1.97 7.04 19.18
CA LEU A 66 -2.19 5.81 18.42
C LEU A 66 -0.87 5.08 18.18
N VAL A 67 0.19 5.78 17.79
CA VAL A 67 1.54 5.19 17.62
C VAL A 67 2.04 4.56 18.92
N ASP A 68 1.95 5.27 20.05
CA ASP A 68 2.33 4.73 21.37
C ASP A 68 1.54 3.47 21.73
N LEU A 69 0.22 3.51 21.60
CA LEU A 69 -0.66 2.40 21.97
C LEU A 69 -0.47 1.20 21.05
N LEU A 70 -0.24 1.42 19.76
CA LEU A 70 0.07 0.38 18.79
C LEU A 70 1.39 -0.29 19.13
N TYR A 71 2.44 0.49 19.38
CA TYR A 71 3.74 -0.05 19.79
C TYR A 71 3.63 -0.86 21.07
N HIS A 72 3.03 -0.32 22.13
CA HIS A 72 2.88 -1.08 23.38
C HIS A 72 2.05 -2.36 23.23
N GLN A 73 1.07 -2.40 22.32
CA GLN A 73 0.23 -3.57 22.09
C GLN A 73 0.95 -4.67 21.29
N PHE A 74 1.85 -4.27 20.38
CA PHE A 74 2.49 -5.16 19.39
C PHE A 74 4.02 -5.05 19.40
N GLU A 75 4.62 -4.66 20.53
CA GLU A 75 6.06 -4.34 20.65
C GLU A 75 6.96 -5.44 20.07
N PRO A 76 6.77 -6.74 20.41
CA PRO A 76 7.59 -7.81 19.84
C PRO A 76 7.57 -7.82 18.29
N VAL A 77 6.37 -7.67 17.71
CA VAL A 77 6.17 -7.72 16.26
C VAL A 77 6.79 -6.52 15.58
N ILE A 78 6.58 -5.31 16.12
CA ILE A 78 7.14 -4.08 15.54
C ILE A 78 8.67 -4.08 15.67
N ASP A 79 9.22 -4.60 16.77
CA ASP A 79 10.67 -4.74 16.93
C ASP A 79 11.26 -5.71 15.89
N ARG A 80 10.51 -6.75 15.51
CA ARG A 80 10.92 -7.68 14.45
C ARG A 80 11.08 -6.99 13.11
N LEU A 81 10.19 -6.05 12.76
CA LEU A 81 10.21 -5.31 11.50
C LEU A 81 11.47 -4.45 11.32
N LYS A 82 12.22 -4.15 12.38
CA LYS A 82 13.52 -3.48 12.30
C LYS A 82 14.58 -4.31 11.56
N ASN A 83 14.39 -5.63 11.45
CA ASN A 83 15.31 -6.54 10.77
C ASN A 83 15.03 -6.67 9.27
N VAL A 84 13.93 -6.11 8.76
CA VAL A 84 13.57 -6.17 7.34
C VAL A 84 14.52 -5.26 6.55
N GLU A 85 15.11 -5.77 5.47
CA GLU A 85 16.04 -5.00 4.64
C GLU A 85 15.38 -3.74 4.04
N HIS A 86 16.18 -2.70 3.86
CA HIS A 86 15.69 -1.42 3.37
C HIS A 86 15.31 -1.54 1.88
N ASN A 87 14.04 -1.26 1.56
CA ASN A 87 13.59 -1.19 0.18
C ASN A 87 14.35 -0.08 -0.57
N ILE A 88 14.93 -0.41 -1.73
CA ILE A 88 15.84 0.42 -2.56
C ILE A 88 15.14 1.67 -3.16
N GLU A 89 13.86 1.90 -2.90
CA GLU A 89 13.06 2.97 -3.50
C GLU A 89 13.09 4.28 -2.69
N GLY A 90 14.28 4.84 -2.47
CA GLY A 90 14.45 6.18 -1.91
C GLY A 90 15.70 6.84 -2.48
N ASP A 91 15.57 8.08 -2.96
CA ASP A 91 16.75 8.95 -3.11
C ASP A 91 17.35 9.18 -1.70
N ASP A 92 18.63 9.55 -1.58
CA ASP A 92 19.36 9.81 -0.30
C ASP A 92 18.72 10.92 0.62
N ALA A 93 17.48 11.34 0.35
CA ALA A 93 16.72 12.28 1.13
C ALA A 93 16.24 11.70 2.46
N HIS A 94 16.33 12.50 3.52
CA HIS A 94 15.76 12.13 4.82
C HIS A 94 14.24 11.97 4.75
N PRO A 95 13.68 10.87 5.29
CA PRO A 95 12.26 10.63 5.22
C PRO A 95 11.48 11.65 6.07
N GLN A 96 10.32 12.04 5.54
CA GLN A 96 9.45 13.06 6.14
C GLN A 96 8.37 12.43 7.01
N GLY A 97 7.95 13.12 8.07
CA GLY A 97 6.80 12.72 8.88
C GLY A 97 6.12 13.91 9.55
N LEU A 98 5.04 13.65 10.29
CA LEU A 98 4.24 14.69 10.97
C LEU A 98 4.24 14.57 12.50
N LEU A 99 4.81 13.50 13.06
CA LEU A 99 4.72 13.25 14.50
C LEU A 99 5.61 14.22 15.29
N THR A 100 5.13 14.61 16.47
CA THR A 100 5.88 15.48 17.38
C THR A 100 6.09 14.79 18.73
N ARG A 101 7.35 14.69 19.17
CA ARG A 101 7.66 14.19 20.52
C ARG A 101 7.46 15.33 21.53
N ALA A 102 6.42 15.24 22.35
CA ALA A 102 6.26 16.15 23.48
C ALA A 102 7.29 15.80 24.57
N GLY A 103 8.31 16.65 24.73
CA GLY A 103 9.32 16.43 25.78
C GLY A 103 8.71 16.31 27.18
N VAL A 104 9.23 15.37 27.98
CA VAL A 104 9.06 15.40 29.44
C VAL A 104 9.63 16.75 29.93
N GLY A 105 8.85 17.47 30.75
CA GLY A 105 9.06 18.90 31.01
C GLY A 105 10.51 19.34 31.17
N GLY A 106 10.97 20.25 30.30
CA GLY A 106 12.18 21.05 30.52
C GLY A 106 13.16 21.17 29.35
N LYS A 107 13.14 20.29 28.34
CA LYS A 107 13.98 20.43 27.13
C LYS A 107 13.24 19.87 25.90
N ARG A 108 12.77 20.76 25.02
CA ARG A 108 12.38 20.40 23.64
C ARG A 108 13.63 20.53 22.79
N ASN A 109 14.04 19.47 22.11
CA ASN A 109 15.12 19.55 21.12
C ASN A 109 14.51 19.96 19.77
N GLU A 110 15.29 20.66 18.92
CA GLU A 110 14.86 21.00 17.55
C GLU A 110 14.54 19.76 16.70
N ASN A 111 15.02 18.59 17.13
CA ASN A 111 14.81 17.29 16.50
C ASN A 111 13.50 16.58 16.91
N ASP A 112 12.59 17.21 17.65
CA ASP A 112 11.37 16.58 18.17
C ASP A 112 10.11 16.80 17.29
N TYR A 113 10.25 17.34 16.08
CA TYR A 113 9.14 17.61 15.15
C TYR A 113 9.37 16.92 13.79
N ASN A 114 8.28 16.74 13.04
CA ASN A 114 8.28 16.11 11.71
C ASN A 114 8.89 14.71 11.68
N LEU A 115 8.61 13.93 12.73
CA LEU A 115 9.14 12.59 12.88
C LEU A 115 8.30 11.58 12.10
N THR A 116 8.99 10.65 11.44
CA THR A 116 8.40 9.38 11.00
C THR A 116 8.02 8.53 12.22
N PRO A 117 7.13 7.54 12.08
CA PRO A 117 6.76 6.64 13.17
C PRO A 117 7.95 5.98 13.88
N SER A 118 8.90 5.44 13.13
CA SER A 118 10.08 4.79 13.71
C SER A 118 11.00 5.78 14.43
N ARG A 119 11.26 6.96 13.86
CA ARG A 119 12.06 8.00 14.53
C ARG A 119 11.39 8.51 15.81
N TYR A 120 10.06 8.52 15.82
CA TYR A 120 9.26 8.81 17.01
C TYR A 120 9.43 7.73 18.09
N LEU A 121 9.31 6.45 17.75
CA LEU A 121 9.39 5.32 18.68
C LEU A 121 10.82 5.01 19.17
N PHE A 122 11.81 5.10 18.29
CA PHE A 122 13.17 4.59 18.50
C PHE A 122 14.22 5.70 18.57
N ASN A 123 13.88 6.81 19.24
CA ASN A 123 14.82 7.88 19.57
C ASN A 123 15.61 8.45 18.37
N GLY A 124 14.97 8.52 17.19
CA GLY A 124 15.54 9.10 15.98
C GLY A 124 16.14 8.10 14.99
N GLU A 125 16.19 6.81 15.32
CA GLU A 125 16.48 5.75 14.35
C GLU A 125 15.31 5.54 13.40
N ASP A 126 15.59 5.35 12.11
CA ASP A 126 14.57 5.21 11.08
C ASP A 126 14.57 3.80 10.48
N TYR A 127 13.38 3.18 10.45
CA TYR A 127 13.17 1.83 9.96
C TYR A 127 12.01 1.83 8.97
N SER A 128 12.31 1.51 7.71
CA SER A 128 11.35 1.58 6.59
C SER A 128 10.09 0.78 6.83
N GLU A 129 10.23 -0.47 7.27
CA GLU A 129 9.08 -1.35 7.42
C GLU A 129 8.21 -0.92 8.61
N VAL A 130 8.82 -0.50 9.73
CA VAL A 130 8.08 0.12 10.84
C VAL A 130 7.30 1.35 10.35
N ASN A 131 7.91 2.22 9.55
CA ASN A 131 7.23 3.40 9.02
C ASN A 131 6.02 3.01 8.16
N ARG A 132 6.16 2.01 7.28
CA ARG A 132 5.07 1.50 6.45
C ARG A 132 3.94 0.93 7.30
N THR A 133 4.21 -0.04 8.16
CA THR A 133 3.21 -0.73 8.98
C THR A 133 2.46 0.23 9.90
N VAL A 134 3.16 1.12 10.59
CA VAL A 134 2.51 2.07 11.51
C VAL A 134 1.70 3.11 10.73
N THR A 135 2.19 3.55 9.56
CA THR A 135 1.44 4.46 8.69
C THR A 135 0.19 3.82 8.09
N ASN A 136 0.20 2.50 7.82
CA ASN A 136 -1.00 1.78 7.42
C ASN A 136 -2.13 1.95 8.46
N VAL A 137 -1.80 1.80 9.74
CA VAL A 137 -2.76 1.96 10.86
C VAL A 137 -3.17 3.43 11.05
N LEU A 138 -2.26 4.38 10.89
CA LEU A 138 -2.60 5.81 10.89
C LEU A 138 -3.57 6.15 9.75
N ALA A 139 -3.36 5.59 8.56
CA ALA A 139 -4.25 5.78 7.41
C ALA A 139 -5.67 5.25 7.66
N VAL A 140 -5.82 4.13 8.39
CA VAL A 140 -7.13 3.65 8.86
C VAL A 140 -7.82 4.72 9.69
N ARG A 141 -7.11 5.33 10.66
CA ARG A 141 -7.66 6.39 11.50
C ARG A 141 -8.03 7.62 10.68
N TRP A 142 -7.12 8.13 9.85
CA TRP A 142 -7.38 9.31 9.00
C TRP A 142 -8.60 9.11 8.11
N LEU A 143 -8.73 7.91 7.52
CA LEU A 143 -9.90 7.58 6.73
C LEU A 143 -11.16 7.56 7.61
N LEU A 144 -11.19 6.84 8.72
CA LEU A 144 -12.39 6.74 9.59
C LEU A 144 -12.88 8.10 10.10
N VAL A 145 -11.98 9.02 10.45
CA VAL A 145 -12.35 10.36 10.93
C VAL A 145 -12.63 11.37 9.81
N GLY A 146 -12.48 10.95 8.54
CA GLY A 146 -12.69 11.83 7.38
C GLY A 146 -11.61 12.89 7.19
N ASP A 147 -10.39 12.67 7.71
CA ASP A 147 -9.27 13.60 7.57
C ASP A 147 -8.59 13.48 6.20
N TYR A 148 -9.30 13.93 5.18
CA TYR A 148 -8.82 13.97 3.80
C TYR A 148 -7.52 14.77 3.66
N HIS A 149 -7.34 15.83 4.44
CA HIS A 149 -6.17 16.69 4.32
C HIS A 149 -4.90 15.93 4.71
N THR A 150 -4.90 15.29 5.88
CA THR A 150 -3.76 14.49 6.34
C THR A 150 -3.58 13.26 5.45
N PHE A 151 -4.66 12.53 5.13
CA PHE A 151 -4.59 11.35 4.27
C PHE A 151 -3.93 11.63 2.91
N THR A 152 -4.19 12.80 2.32
CA THR A 152 -3.67 13.19 1.01
C THR A 152 -2.49 14.16 1.06
N CYS A 153 -1.86 14.31 2.23
CA CYS A 153 -0.68 15.16 2.40
C CYS A 153 0.42 14.75 1.40
N HIS A 154 1.08 15.74 0.82
CA HIS A 154 2.18 15.60 -0.16
C HIS A 154 1.89 14.80 -1.45
N GLN A 155 0.65 14.38 -1.69
CA GLN A 155 0.25 13.88 -3.01
C GLN A 155 0.29 15.00 -4.06
N LYS A 156 0.86 14.71 -5.24
CA LYS A 156 1.02 15.69 -6.33
C LYS A 156 -0.34 16.05 -6.95
N GLY A 157 -0.61 17.35 -7.14
CA GLY A 157 -1.90 17.88 -7.59
C GLY A 157 -2.59 17.13 -8.76
N PRO A 158 -1.91 16.81 -9.87
CA PRO A 158 -2.54 16.14 -11.02
C PRO A 158 -3.04 14.71 -10.76
N ILE A 159 -2.47 14.03 -9.77
CA ILE A 159 -2.78 12.63 -9.43
C ILE A 159 -3.36 12.48 -8.03
N LYS A 160 -3.47 13.58 -7.27
CA LYS A 160 -3.98 13.60 -5.89
C LYS A 160 -5.36 12.96 -5.84
N LEU A 161 -5.55 12.07 -4.86
CA LEU A 161 -6.83 11.43 -4.56
C LEU A 161 -7.89 12.51 -4.40
N LYS A 162 -8.98 12.41 -5.15
CA LYS A 162 -10.08 13.37 -5.09
C LYS A 162 -10.95 13.10 -3.87
N ILE A 163 -11.59 14.15 -3.35
CA ILE A 163 -12.45 14.04 -2.17
C ILE A 163 -13.62 13.08 -2.42
N GLU A 164 -14.16 13.01 -3.64
CA GLU A 164 -15.26 12.11 -3.98
C GLU A 164 -14.84 10.63 -3.91
N THR A 165 -13.62 10.32 -4.37
CA THR A 165 -13.06 8.96 -4.30
C THR A 165 -12.65 8.61 -2.87
N PHE A 166 -12.09 9.57 -2.13
CA PHE A 166 -11.82 9.43 -0.69
C PHE A 166 -13.11 9.11 0.09
N ASN A 167 -14.21 9.81 -0.17
CA ASN A 167 -15.49 9.54 0.51
C ASN A 167 -16.03 8.15 0.18
N LYS A 168 -15.87 7.65 -1.05
CA LYS A 168 -16.24 6.25 -1.38
C LYS A 168 -15.40 5.23 -0.61
N PHE A 169 -14.13 5.54 -0.36
CA PHE A 169 -13.26 4.69 0.45
C PHE A 169 -13.65 4.78 1.94
N HIS A 170 -13.97 5.98 2.42
CA HIS A 170 -14.56 6.21 3.74
C HIS A 170 -15.82 5.36 3.94
N ASP A 171 -16.80 5.48 3.03
CA ASP A 171 -18.05 4.73 3.08
C ASP A 171 -17.81 3.21 3.09
N PHE A 172 -16.78 2.75 2.36
CA PHE A 172 -16.45 1.33 2.29
C PHE A 172 -15.93 0.78 3.63
N ILE A 173 -15.07 1.50 4.35
CA ILE A 173 -14.65 1.07 5.70
C ILE A 173 -15.75 1.33 6.74
N ASP A 174 -16.57 2.37 6.56
CA ASP A 174 -17.57 2.78 7.55
C ASP A 174 -18.62 1.70 7.83
N GLN A 175 -18.87 0.81 6.87
CA GLN A 175 -19.77 -0.33 7.07
C GLN A 175 -19.32 -1.25 8.22
N PHE A 176 -18.03 -1.26 8.57
CA PHE A 176 -17.46 -2.05 9.67
C PHE A 176 -17.20 -1.23 10.94
N ARG A 177 -17.47 0.09 10.94
CA ARG A 177 -17.18 1.01 12.05
C ARG A 177 -17.77 0.55 13.39
N LYS A 178 -18.95 -0.07 13.36
CA LYS A 178 -19.69 -0.49 14.56
C LYS A 178 -19.23 -1.84 15.14
N GLU A 179 -18.20 -2.45 14.56
CA GLU A 179 -17.70 -3.76 14.96
C GLU A 179 -16.27 -3.63 15.51
N PRO A 180 -16.09 -3.40 16.83
CA PRO A 180 -14.77 -3.23 17.43
C PRO A 180 -13.82 -4.39 17.14
N ASP A 181 -14.33 -5.62 17.17
CA ASP A 181 -13.53 -6.82 16.88
C ASP A 181 -13.09 -6.87 15.42
N TRP A 182 -13.85 -6.30 14.48
CA TRP A 182 -13.47 -6.21 13.07
C TRP A 182 -12.35 -5.18 12.88
N LEU A 183 -12.46 -4.01 13.50
CA LEU A 183 -11.39 -2.99 13.46
C LEU A 183 -10.10 -3.53 14.08
N MET A 184 -10.20 -4.24 15.21
CA MET A 184 -9.05 -4.89 15.82
C MET A 184 -8.46 -5.97 14.90
N ALA A 185 -9.29 -6.75 14.20
CA ALA A 185 -8.84 -7.73 13.22
C ALA A 185 -8.09 -7.08 12.05
N LEU A 186 -8.55 -5.92 11.56
CA LEU A 186 -7.86 -5.17 10.51
C LEU A 186 -6.49 -4.68 10.98
N ILE A 187 -6.41 -4.13 12.19
CA ILE A 187 -5.14 -3.69 12.77
C ILE A 187 -4.19 -4.86 12.97
N VAL A 188 -4.68 -6.00 13.47
CA VAL A 188 -3.88 -7.23 13.58
C VAL A 188 -3.39 -7.68 12.21
N ALA A 189 -4.25 -7.73 11.19
CA ALA A 189 -3.89 -8.11 9.83
C ALA A 189 -2.80 -7.19 9.26
N LEU A 190 -2.92 -5.87 9.43
CA LEU A 190 -1.91 -4.90 8.99
C LEU A 190 -0.57 -5.07 9.70
N VAL A 191 -0.58 -5.35 11.01
CA VAL A 191 0.65 -5.50 11.79
C VAL A 191 1.37 -6.81 11.47
N ILE A 192 0.64 -7.91 11.28
CA ILE A 192 1.25 -9.21 10.97
C ILE A 192 1.62 -9.36 9.48
N GLY A 193 0.96 -8.63 8.58
CA GLY A 193 1.17 -8.76 7.13
C GLY A 193 2.63 -8.59 6.72
N ASP A 194 3.34 -7.64 7.35
CA ASP A 194 4.74 -7.33 7.05
C ASP A 194 5.74 -8.29 7.72
N VAL A 195 5.29 -9.13 8.65
CA VAL A 195 6.17 -10.06 9.40
C VAL A 195 6.74 -11.15 8.49
N GLY A 196 6.03 -11.52 7.42
CA GLY A 196 6.53 -12.46 6.40
C GLY A 196 7.80 -12.00 5.67
N LYS A 197 8.15 -10.71 5.79
CA LYS A 197 9.37 -10.12 5.22
C LYS A 197 10.60 -10.25 6.13
N ASP A 198 10.44 -10.73 7.37
CA ASP A 198 11.59 -10.99 8.23
C ASP A 198 12.37 -12.23 7.80
N ASP A 199 13.61 -12.03 7.36
CA ASP A 199 14.54 -13.09 6.97
C ASP A 199 14.74 -14.14 8.05
N LYS A 200 14.71 -13.76 9.34
CA LYS A 200 14.85 -14.74 10.43
C LYS A 200 13.64 -15.66 10.47
N LEU A 201 12.43 -15.11 10.36
CA LEU A 201 11.21 -15.92 10.26
C LEU A 201 11.25 -16.83 9.04
N ALA A 202 11.65 -16.30 7.88
CA ALA A 202 11.73 -17.09 6.65
C ALA A 202 12.71 -18.27 6.81
N LYS A 203 13.83 -18.08 7.52
CA LYS A 203 14.77 -19.16 7.85
C LYS A 203 14.18 -20.17 8.85
N GLU A 204 13.47 -19.71 9.87
CA GLU A 204 12.79 -20.57 10.85
C GLU A 204 11.72 -21.45 10.19
N VAL A 205 10.89 -20.88 9.31
CA VAL A 205 9.90 -21.61 8.50
C VAL A 205 10.60 -22.66 7.65
N ARG A 206 11.61 -22.27 6.85
CA ARG A 206 12.35 -23.19 5.98
C ARG A 206 12.98 -24.36 6.75
N ALA A 207 13.53 -24.11 7.93
CA ALA A 207 14.11 -25.16 8.77
C ALA A 207 13.09 -26.23 9.21
N GLN A 208 11.81 -25.86 9.35
CA GLN A 208 10.75 -26.78 9.78
C GLN A 208 10.05 -27.51 8.63
N VAL A 209 9.92 -26.89 7.45
CA VAL A 209 9.18 -27.48 6.30
C VAL A 209 9.93 -28.66 5.65
N LYS A 210 11.24 -28.83 5.90
CA LYS A 210 12.09 -29.86 5.24
C LYS A 210 11.97 -29.85 3.71
N THR A 211 11.75 -28.68 3.10
CA THR A 211 11.81 -28.52 1.64
C THR A 211 13.26 -28.55 1.17
N LEU A 212 13.51 -29.29 0.10
CA LEU A 212 14.84 -29.47 -0.52
C LEU A 212 15.20 -28.37 -1.53
N SER A 213 14.31 -27.41 -1.80
CA SER A 213 14.61 -26.29 -2.70
C SER A 213 15.06 -25.06 -1.92
N ASP A 214 16.15 -24.45 -2.38
CA ASP A 214 16.59 -23.10 -1.99
C ASP A 214 15.70 -22.01 -2.62
N GLU A 215 14.51 -22.37 -3.11
CA GLU A 215 13.58 -21.42 -3.71
C GLU A 215 13.10 -20.41 -2.67
N GLU A 216 13.19 -19.14 -3.06
CA GLU A 216 12.76 -18.03 -2.25
C GLU A 216 11.23 -18.09 -2.11
N MET A 217 10.76 -18.43 -0.91
CA MET A 217 9.33 -18.41 -0.60
C MET A 217 8.83 -16.98 -0.62
N ASN A 218 7.70 -16.72 -1.28
CA ASN A 218 7.06 -15.41 -1.21
C ASN A 218 6.69 -15.09 0.26
N HIS A 219 6.71 -13.80 0.62
CA HIS A 219 6.52 -13.36 2.01
C HIS A 219 5.15 -13.76 2.59
N ASP A 220 4.09 -13.75 1.77
CA ASP A 220 2.74 -14.18 2.20
C ASP A 220 2.70 -15.68 2.53
N THR A 221 3.46 -16.52 1.81
CA THR A 221 3.61 -17.95 2.07
C THR A 221 4.44 -18.17 3.35
N VAL A 222 5.49 -17.39 3.57
CA VAL A 222 6.23 -17.42 4.85
C VAL A 222 5.29 -17.13 6.01
N LEU A 223 4.46 -16.09 5.90
CA LEU A 223 3.49 -15.73 6.93
C LEU A 223 2.42 -16.82 7.13
N GLU A 224 1.88 -17.38 6.04
CA GLU A 224 0.93 -18.50 6.09
C GLU A 224 1.52 -19.69 6.87
N ARG A 225 2.74 -20.11 6.52
CA ARG A 225 3.41 -21.23 7.20
C ARG A 225 3.76 -20.91 8.65
N ALA A 226 4.17 -19.67 8.93
CA ALA A 226 4.45 -19.24 10.30
C ALA A 226 3.21 -19.31 11.19
N LEU A 227 2.03 -18.96 10.66
CA LEU A 227 0.76 -19.12 11.34
C LEU A 227 0.39 -20.59 11.56
N GLU A 228 0.56 -21.45 10.55
CA GLU A 228 0.28 -22.89 10.66
C GLU A 228 1.17 -23.58 11.71
N MET A 229 2.42 -23.14 11.86
CA MET A 229 3.38 -23.66 12.84
C MET A 229 3.25 -23.00 14.21
N ASN A 230 2.42 -21.95 14.35
CA ASN A 230 2.29 -21.15 15.56
C ASN A 230 3.63 -20.60 16.07
N ILE A 231 4.46 -20.08 15.15
CA ILE A 231 5.79 -19.50 15.45
C ILE A 231 5.81 -17.97 15.35
N ILE A 232 4.65 -17.35 15.09
CA ILE A 232 4.47 -15.92 15.36
C ILE A 232 4.45 -15.74 16.88
N GLU A 233 5.18 -14.72 17.35
CA GLU A 233 5.59 -14.51 18.74
C GLU A 233 4.48 -14.70 19.78
N SER A 234 4.87 -15.06 21.01
CA SER A 234 3.95 -15.26 22.13
C SER A 234 3.98 -14.04 23.09
N PRO A 235 2.83 -13.44 23.46
CA PRO A 235 1.48 -13.79 23.00
C PRO A 235 1.23 -13.38 21.54
N SER A 236 0.46 -14.20 20.81
CA SER A 236 0.20 -13.93 19.40
C SER A 236 -0.70 -12.72 19.24
N PRO A 237 -0.46 -11.84 18.25
CA PRO A 237 -1.43 -10.81 17.85
C PRO A 237 -2.85 -11.38 17.63
N LEU A 238 -2.94 -12.64 17.19
CA LEU A 238 -4.22 -13.34 17.00
C LEU A 238 -4.97 -13.64 18.31
N ASP A 239 -4.28 -13.70 19.45
CA ASP A 239 -4.90 -13.93 20.76
C ASP A 239 -5.75 -12.73 21.23
N LEU A 240 -5.59 -11.58 20.56
CA LEU A 240 -6.41 -10.38 20.81
C LEU A 240 -7.81 -10.47 20.17
N LEU A 241 -8.05 -11.47 19.32
CA LEU A 241 -9.25 -11.58 18.48
C LEU A 241 -10.18 -12.70 18.97
N PRO A 242 -11.51 -12.50 18.88
CA PRO A 242 -12.45 -13.60 19.05
C PRO A 242 -12.29 -14.62 17.89
N PRO A 243 -12.69 -15.90 18.09
CA PRO A 243 -12.43 -16.95 17.11
C PRO A 243 -12.87 -16.64 15.67
N PRO A 244 -14.08 -16.10 15.40
CA PRO A 244 -14.48 -15.80 14.02
C PRO A 244 -13.58 -14.78 13.32
N ARG A 245 -13.07 -13.79 14.06
CA ARG A 245 -12.18 -12.75 13.52
C ARG A 245 -10.75 -13.24 13.34
N ARG A 246 -10.29 -14.10 14.24
CA ARG A 246 -9.04 -14.83 14.06
C ARG A 246 -9.08 -15.69 12.79
N ASP A 247 -10.19 -16.39 12.56
CA ASP A 247 -10.38 -17.21 11.37
C ASP A 247 -10.41 -16.33 10.10
N ASP A 248 -11.09 -15.17 10.13
CA ASP A 248 -11.06 -14.21 9.02
C ASP A 248 -9.62 -13.75 8.68
N VAL A 249 -8.80 -13.42 9.68
CA VAL A 249 -7.39 -13.02 9.48
C VAL A 249 -6.59 -14.17 8.85
N ILE A 250 -6.71 -15.39 9.37
CA ILE A 250 -5.99 -16.56 8.85
C ILE A 250 -6.39 -16.83 7.41
N GLN A 251 -7.69 -16.80 7.09
CA GLN A 251 -8.18 -17.00 5.72
C GLN A 251 -7.73 -15.87 4.79
N GLY A 252 -7.64 -14.64 5.29
CA GLY A 252 -7.07 -13.52 4.56
C GLY A 252 -5.59 -13.73 4.20
N VAL A 253 -4.79 -14.25 5.13
CA VAL A 253 -3.37 -14.59 4.84
C VAL A 253 -3.28 -15.69 3.79
N ARG A 254 -4.09 -16.75 3.89
CA ARG A 254 -4.15 -17.82 2.88
C ARG A 254 -4.57 -17.31 1.49
N LEU A 255 -5.47 -16.33 1.44
CA LEU A 255 -5.82 -15.67 0.19
C LEU A 255 -4.63 -14.88 -0.38
N GLY A 256 -3.93 -14.11 0.45
CA GLY A 256 -2.74 -13.36 0.05
C GLY A 256 -1.66 -14.23 -0.58
N ALA A 257 -1.41 -15.41 0.00
CA ALA A 257 -0.44 -16.37 -0.53
C ALA A 257 -0.80 -16.92 -1.93
N LYS A 258 -2.07 -16.81 -2.36
CA LYS A 258 -2.57 -17.32 -3.66
C LYS A 258 -2.92 -16.23 -4.67
N LEU A 259 -3.23 -15.02 -4.22
CA LEU A 259 -3.70 -13.93 -5.07
C LEU A 259 -3.16 -12.58 -4.62
N ASN A 260 -2.28 -12.03 -5.44
CA ASN A 260 -1.83 -10.65 -5.33
C ASN A 260 -2.81 -9.71 -6.05
N ILE A 261 -3.72 -9.09 -5.30
CA ILE A 261 -4.72 -8.15 -5.86
C ILE A 261 -4.08 -6.92 -6.52
N PRO A 262 -3.01 -6.30 -5.97
CA PRO A 262 -2.29 -5.24 -6.67
C PRO A 262 -1.83 -5.62 -8.08
N GLN A 263 -1.27 -6.82 -8.29
CA GLN A 263 -0.91 -7.33 -9.62
C GLN A 263 -2.14 -7.48 -10.53
N LEU A 264 -3.29 -7.91 -9.99
CA LEU A 264 -4.55 -7.99 -10.74
C LEU A 264 -4.99 -6.61 -11.23
N ALA A 265 -5.00 -5.62 -10.34
CA ALA A 265 -5.37 -4.24 -10.67
C ALA A 265 -4.41 -3.60 -11.71
N GLN A 266 -3.21 -4.14 -11.86
CA GLN A 266 -2.19 -3.73 -12.85
C GLN A 266 -2.16 -4.61 -14.10
N GLY A 267 -3.07 -5.59 -14.25
CA GLY A 267 -3.16 -6.45 -15.44
C GLY A 267 -2.01 -7.46 -15.62
N GLU A 268 -1.19 -7.62 -14.60
CA GLU A 268 -0.04 -8.53 -14.56
C GLU A 268 -0.48 -9.98 -14.34
N ASN A 269 -1.43 -10.20 -13.43
CA ASN A 269 -2.07 -11.50 -13.18
C ASN A 269 -2.75 -12.08 -14.43
N VAL A 270 -3.15 -13.34 -14.33
CA VAL A 270 -3.95 -14.05 -15.34
C VAL A 270 -5.33 -14.40 -14.78
N PRO A 271 -6.36 -14.68 -15.61
CA PRO A 271 -7.67 -15.09 -15.12
C PRO A 271 -7.62 -16.22 -14.07
N GLY A 272 -6.77 -17.22 -14.27
CA GLY A 272 -6.59 -18.36 -13.36
C GLY A 272 -6.24 -17.98 -11.92
N SER A 273 -5.55 -16.86 -11.69
CA SER A 273 -5.22 -16.39 -10.35
C SER A 273 -6.47 -16.13 -9.50
N LEU A 274 -7.61 -15.84 -10.12
CA LEU A 274 -8.88 -15.59 -9.44
C LEU A 274 -9.60 -16.86 -8.97
N GLN A 275 -9.12 -18.07 -9.31
CA GLN A 275 -9.77 -19.32 -8.92
C GLN A 275 -9.91 -19.46 -7.40
N CYS A 276 -8.90 -19.00 -6.64
CA CYS A 276 -8.90 -19.06 -5.18
C CYS A 276 -10.07 -18.27 -4.53
N LEU A 277 -10.67 -17.30 -5.23
CA LEU A 277 -11.82 -16.55 -4.71
C LEU A 277 -13.06 -17.43 -4.55
N GLN A 278 -13.15 -18.54 -5.29
CA GLN A 278 -14.28 -19.46 -5.18
C GLN A 278 -14.29 -20.20 -3.83
N ASP A 279 -13.13 -20.32 -3.17
CA ASP A 279 -12.98 -20.94 -1.85
C ASP A 279 -13.56 -20.06 -0.72
N LEU A 280 -13.80 -18.77 -0.99
CA LEU A 280 -14.27 -17.78 0.00
C LEU A 280 -15.79 -17.66 0.05
N ARG A 281 -16.53 -18.55 -0.61
CA ARG A 281 -17.99 -18.53 -0.58
C ARG A 281 -18.50 -18.77 0.84
N GLY A 282 -19.34 -17.87 1.35
CA GLY A 282 -19.79 -17.91 2.74
C GLY A 282 -18.73 -17.45 3.76
N GLN A 283 -17.60 -16.91 3.29
CA GLN A 283 -16.52 -16.33 4.09
C GLN A 283 -16.22 -14.90 3.60
N GLU A 284 -17.26 -14.16 3.23
CA GLU A 284 -17.17 -12.82 2.66
C GLU A 284 -16.46 -11.82 3.59
N SER A 285 -16.59 -12.03 4.91
CA SER A 285 -15.92 -11.21 5.94
C SER A 285 -14.39 -11.30 5.84
N ALA A 286 -13.85 -12.51 5.63
CA ALA A 286 -12.42 -12.72 5.44
C ALA A 286 -11.90 -12.01 4.17
N PHE A 287 -12.69 -12.07 3.09
CA PHE A 287 -12.37 -11.34 1.86
C PHE A 287 -12.38 -9.83 2.09
N ASP A 288 -13.42 -9.29 2.74
CA ASP A 288 -13.55 -7.86 3.00
C ASP A 288 -12.40 -7.34 3.88
N LEU A 289 -12.00 -8.14 4.89
CA LEU A 289 -10.87 -7.86 5.76
C LEU A 289 -9.55 -7.84 4.99
N LYS A 290 -9.24 -8.89 4.21
CA LYS A 290 -8.01 -8.96 3.41
C LYS A 290 -7.95 -7.86 2.36
N TYR A 291 -9.08 -7.54 1.73
CA TYR A 291 -9.12 -6.49 0.71
C TYR A 291 -8.81 -5.11 1.31
N LEU A 292 -9.37 -4.80 2.48
CA LEU A 292 -9.06 -3.56 3.18
C LEU A 292 -7.62 -3.53 3.68
N GLU A 293 -7.10 -4.65 4.20
CA GLU A 293 -5.67 -4.77 4.56
C GLU A 293 -4.76 -4.42 3.37
N ILE A 294 -5.01 -4.97 2.18
CA ILE A 294 -4.26 -4.64 0.95
C ILE A 294 -4.36 -3.15 0.60
N MET A 295 -5.57 -2.58 0.69
CA MET A 295 -5.75 -1.16 0.38
C MET A 295 -4.96 -0.27 1.34
N PHE A 296 -4.91 -0.61 2.63
CA PHE A 296 -4.13 0.15 3.61
C PHE A 296 -2.63 -0.10 3.51
N ASP A 297 -2.18 -1.30 3.13
CA ASP A 297 -0.77 -1.55 2.82
C ASP A 297 -0.28 -0.66 1.66
N VAL A 298 -1.08 -0.55 0.60
CA VAL A 298 -0.80 0.40 -0.48
C VAL A 298 -0.81 1.86 0.02
N ALA A 299 -1.65 2.17 1.01
CA ALA A 299 -1.73 3.51 1.58
C ALA A 299 -0.45 3.91 2.34
N GLY A 300 0.17 3.00 3.10
CA GLY A 300 1.44 3.27 3.80
C GLY A 300 2.70 2.85 3.06
N ALA A 301 2.62 2.22 1.88
CA ALA A 301 3.78 1.78 1.09
C ALA A 301 4.85 2.86 0.85
N GLY A 302 4.45 4.14 0.79
CA GLY A 302 5.37 5.28 0.60
C GLY A 302 5.99 5.86 1.88
N ALA A 303 5.63 5.36 3.06
CA ALA A 303 6.01 5.95 4.35
C ALA A 303 7.52 5.89 4.67
N HIS A 304 8.26 5.02 3.98
CA HIS A 304 9.72 5.00 4.06
C HIS A 304 10.40 6.22 3.41
N VAL A 305 9.68 6.95 2.56
CA VAL A 305 10.11 8.25 1.99
C VAL A 305 9.34 9.39 2.65
N ASP A 306 8.03 9.23 2.81
CA ASP A 306 7.15 10.26 3.32
C ASP A 306 5.96 9.65 4.08
N ALA A 307 6.04 9.72 5.41
CA ALA A 307 5.02 9.26 6.36
C ALA A 307 4.02 10.37 6.74
N CYS A 308 4.01 11.52 6.05
CA CYS A 308 3.06 12.60 6.33
C CYS A 308 1.63 12.30 5.91
N GLY A 309 1.42 11.29 5.06
CA GLY A 309 0.13 10.93 4.51
C GLY A 309 0.24 9.66 3.66
N SER A 310 -0.85 9.28 3.01
CA SER A 310 -0.87 8.10 2.13
C SER A 310 -0.38 8.45 0.72
N VAL A 311 0.90 8.79 0.57
CA VAL A 311 1.47 9.36 -0.67
C VAL A 311 1.33 8.47 -1.92
N ARG A 312 1.11 7.16 -1.74
CA ARG A 312 0.89 6.19 -2.83
C ARG A 312 -0.57 5.88 -3.13
N MET A 313 -1.50 6.17 -2.21
CA MET A 313 -2.95 6.01 -2.44
C MET A 313 -3.52 7.20 -3.22
N ILE A 314 -3.04 7.36 -4.45
CA ILE A 314 -3.42 8.42 -5.39
C ILE A 314 -4.73 8.09 -6.11
N GLU A 315 -5.34 9.07 -6.79
CA GLU A 315 -6.65 8.92 -7.44
C GLU A 315 -6.80 7.67 -8.31
N PRO A 316 -5.93 7.42 -9.31
CA PRO A 316 -6.10 6.25 -10.19
C PRO A 316 -5.90 4.92 -9.46
N VAL A 317 -5.15 4.91 -8.35
CA VAL A 317 -4.92 3.71 -7.55
C VAL A 317 -6.18 3.39 -6.74
N CYS A 318 -6.68 4.36 -5.98
CA CYS A 318 -7.87 4.16 -5.14
C CYS A 318 -9.11 3.81 -5.99
N GLN A 319 -9.33 4.51 -7.11
CA GLN A 319 -10.42 4.17 -8.03
C GLN A 319 -10.32 2.72 -8.53
N SER A 320 -9.13 2.27 -8.93
CA SER A 320 -8.92 0.90 -9.41
C SER A 320 -9.25 -0.13 -8.34
N PHE A 321 -8.83 0.08 -7.10
CA PHE A 321 -9.16 -0.81 -5.98
C PHE A 321 -10.66 -0.83 -5.67
N LEU A 322 -11.33 0.32 -5.62
CA LEU A 322 -12.77 0.36 -5.32
C LEU A 322 -13.63 -0.31 -6.41
N LEU A 323 -13.20 -0.23 -7.67
CA LEU A 323 -13.87 -0.94 -8.77
C LEU A 323 -13.58 -2.44 -8.73
N THR A 324 -12.32 -2.82 -8.53
CA THR A 324 -11.90 -4.22 -8.47
C THR A 324 -12.58 -4.97 -7.34
N TYR A 325 -12.77 -4.33 -6.17
CA TYR A 325 -13.48 -4.92 -5.02
C TYR A 325 -14.85 -5.44 -5.42
N LYS A 326 -15.65 -4.60 -6.10
CA LYS A 326 -17.02 -4.95 -6.52
C LYS A 326 -17.03 -6.10 -7.52
N ILE A 327 -16.05 -6.15 -8.40
CA ILE A 327 -15.89 -7.24 -9.39
C ILE A 327 -15.59 -8.56 -8.66
N LEU A 328 -14.64 -8.55 -7.72
CA LEU A 328 -14.25 -9.76 -6.99
C LEU A 328 -15.37 -10.30 -6.10
N LYS A 329 -16.18 -9.45 -5.47
CA LYS A 329 -17.38 -9.89 -4.72
C LYS A 329 -18.35 -10.67 -5.61
N ARG A 330 -18.53 -10.26 -6.87
CA ARG A 330 -19.39 -10.95 -7.85
C ARG A 330 -18.81 -12.30 -8.29
N VAL A 331 -17.49 -12.47 -8.26
CA VAL A 331 -16.84 -13.79 -8.45
C VAL A 331 -17.15 -14.70 -7.27
N ILE A 332 -16.98 -14.22 -6.04
CA ILE A 332 -17.24 -14.99 -4.81
C ILE A 332 -18.71 -15.43 -4.73
N SER A 333 -19.65 -14.55 -5.09
CA SER A 333 -21.07 -14.87 -5.13
C SER A 333 -21.49 -15.77 -6.29
N LYS A 334 -20.60 -15.97 -7.29
CA LYS A 334 -20.83 -16.67 -8.58
C LYS A 334 -21.83 -15.96 -9.50
N GLU A 335 -21.94 -14.63 -9.40
CA GLU A 335 -22.73 -13.81 -10.33
C GLU A 335 -22.06 -13.68 -11.70
N ILE A 336 -20.73 -13.71 -11.74
CA ILE A 336 -19.93 -13.69 -12.97
C ILE A 336 -18.85 -14.77 -12.95
N THR A 337 -18.41 -15.16 -14.14
CA THR A 337 -17.27 -16.06 -14.32
C THR A 337 -15.94 -15.36 -14.03
N ILE A 338 -14.91 -16.17 -13.78
CA ILE A 338 -13.53 -15.69 -13.60
C ILE A 338 -13.04 -14.90 -14.82
N ARG A 339 -13.36 -15.37 -16.03
CA ARG A 339 -12.95 -14.71 -17.28
C ARG A 339 -13.62 -13.35 -17.44
N GLU A 340 -14.93 -13.27 -17.18
CA GLU A 340 -15.67 -12.00 -17.20
C GLU A 340 -15.11 -11.02 -16.17
N ALA A 341 -14.83 -11.47 -14.94
CA ALA A 341 -14.26 -10.64 -13.90
C ALA A 341 -12.90 -10.05 -14.29
N TYR A 342 -11.99 -10.89 -14.81
CA TYR A 342 -10.70 -10.42 -15.27
C TYR A 342 -10.83 -9.41 -16.42
N ASN A 343 -11.74 -9.66 -17.38
CA ASN A 343 -12.02 -8.75 -18.47
C ASN A 343 -12.61 -7.42 -17.97
N GLU A 344 -13.51 -7.43 -16.99
CA GLU A 344 -14.04 -6.20 -16.36
C GLU A 344 -12.92 -5.38 -15.68
N VAL A 345 -11.96 -6.04 -15.02
CA VAL A 345 -10.78 -5.36 -14.44
C VAL A 345 -9.97 -4.66 -15.54
N LEU A 346 -9.70 -5.34 -16.66
CA LEU A 346 -9.00 -4.73 -17.79
C LEU A 346 -9.77 -3.56 -18.41
N GLN A 347 -11.09 -3.70 -18.56
CA GLN A 347 -11.94 -2.65 -19.12
C GLN A 347 -11.94 -1.37 -18.27
N ASN A 348 -11.71 -1.45 -16.96
CA ASN A 348 -11.58 -0.24 -16.14
C ASN A 348 -10.46 0.68 -16.65
N ARG A 349 -9.36 0.11 -17.16
CA ARG A 349 -8.27 0.87 -17.78
C ARG A 349 -8.69 1.47 -19.13
N GLY A 350 -9.40 0.69 -19.95
CA GLY A 350 -9.96 1.16 -21.21
C GLY A 350 -10.89 2.35 -21.04
N ARG A 351 -11.76 2.30 -20.02
CA ARG A 351 -12.71 3.39 -19.70
C ARG A 351 -12.02 4.71 -19.37
N ILE A 352 -10.92 4.67 -18.61
CA ILE A 352 -10.13 5.88 -18.29
C ILE A 352 -9.65 6.59 -19.57
N LEU A 353 -9.31 5.83 -20.62
CA LEU A 353 -8.87 6.37 -21.91
C LEU A 353 -10.05 6.79 -22.78
N SER A 354 -11.13 6.01 -22.82
CA SER A 354 -12.32 6.35 -23.60
C SER A 354 -13.02 7.61 -23.09
N ASP A 355 -13.04 7.83 -21.78
CA ASP A 355 -13.55 9.06 -21.15
C ASP A 355 -12.75 10.30 -21.60
N LYS A 356 -11.52 10.12 -22.09
CA LYS A 356 -10.67 11.17 -22.66
C LYS A 356 -10.77 11.28 -24.19
N GLY A 357 -11.57 10.43 -24.83
CA GLY A 357 -11.78 10.41 -26.28
C GLY A 357 -10.93 9.38 -27.04
N TYR A 358 -10.25 8.46 -26.35
CA TYR A 358 -9.60 7.32 -27.01
C TYR A 358 -10.65 6.32 -27.53
N PRO A 359 -10.42 5.61 -28.66
CA PRO A 359 -11.31 4.55 -29.10
C PRO A 359 -11.53 3.49 -28.02
N GLU A 360 -12.77 3.02 -27.88
CA GLU A 360 -13.09 1.94 -26.96
C GLU A 360 -12.42 0.64 -27.41
N LEU A 361 -11.71 -0.02 -26.49
CA LEU A 361 -11.04 -1.30 -26.74
C LEU A 361 -11.92 -2.45 -26.27
N SER A 362 -12.02 -3.50 -27.10
CA SER A 362 -12.82 -4.68 -26.77
C SER A 362 -12.00 -5.76 -26.08
N THR A 363 -12.57 -6.42 -25.07
CA THR A 363 -11.99 -7.66 -24.51
C THR A 363 -12.27 -8.90 -25.36
N ASP A 364 -13.11 -8.79 -26.38
CA ASP A 364 -13.41 -9.89 -27.32
C ASP A 364 -12.43 -9.93 -28.50
N ASP A 365 -11.79 -8.79 -28.81
CA ASP A 365 -10.67 -8.75 -29.74
C ASP A 365 -9.36 -9.05 -29.00
N LYS A 366 -8.57 -9.99 -29.55
CA LYS A 366 -7.34 -10.47 -28.87
C LYS A 366 -6.28 -9.38 -28.81
N GLN A 367 -6.17 -8.53 -29.83
CA GLN A 367 -5.17 -7.48 -29.86
C GLN A 367 -5.55 -6.36 -28.89
N ASP A 368 -6.82 -5.94 -28.89
CA ASP A 368 -7.34 -4.95 -27.95
C ASP A 368 -7.22 -5.44 -26.50
N ARG A 369 -7.55 -6.71 -26.23
CA ARG A 369 -7.38 -7.31 -24.90
C ARG A 369 -5.91 -7.33 -24.47
N ALA A 370 -4.98 -7.64 -25.38
CA ALA A 370 -3.54 -7.58 -25.11
C ALA A 370 -3.08 -6.14 -24.83
N LEU A 371 -3.57 -5.16 -25.61
CA LEU A 371 -3.31 -3.74 -25.37
C LEU A 371 -3.84 -3.30 -24.01
N LEU A 372 -5.04 -3.70 -23.61
CA LEU A 372 -5.59 -3.40 -22.28
C LEU A 372 -4.69 -3.92 -21.15
N ARG A 373 -4.13 -5.12 -21.28
CA ARG A 373 -3.13 -5.64 -20.32
C ARG A 373 -1.86 -4.80 -20.30
N LEU A 374 -1.31 -4.46 -21.46
CA LEU A 374 -0.11 -3.62 -21.57
C LEU A 374 -0.36 -2.22 -20.99
N TYR A 375 -1.53 -1.64 -21.24
CA TYR A 375 -1.95 -0.35 -20.70
C TYR A 375 -2.11 -0.38 -19.19
N ALA A 376 -2.63 -1.48 -18.64
CA ALA A 376 -2.74 -1.67 -17.20
C ALA A 376 -1.35 -1.75 -16.56
N MET A 377 -0.44 -2.58 -17.09
CA MET A 377 0.92 -2.75 -16.56
C MET A 377 1.74 -1.46 -16.70
N GLY A 378 1.61 -0.78 -17.83
CA GLY A 378 2.25 0.51 -18.09
C GLY A 378 1.60 1.71 -17.39
N ARG A 379 0.51 1.49 -16.63
CA ARG A 379 -0.29 2.53 -15.97
C ARG A 379 -0.73 3.66 -16.90
N VAL A 380 -0.99 3.32 -18.16
CA VAL A 380 -1.35 4.27 -19.21
C VAL A 380 -2.64 4.99 -18.83
N ALA A 381 -2.62 6.31 -18.88
CA ALA A 381 -3.76 7.14 -18.49
C ALA A 381 -4.02 8.31 -19.44
N ASP A 382 -3.21 8.50 -20.47
CA ASP A 382 -3.37 9.55 -21.49
C ASP A 382 -3.25 8.98 -22.90
N ILE A 383 -3.78 9.72 -23.87
CA ILE A 383 -3.90 9.29 -25.26
C ILE A 383 -2.52 9.17 -25.93
N ASP A 384 -1.60 10.09 -25.64
CA ASP A 384 -0.29 10.10 -26.29
C ASP A 384 0.51 8.86 -25.88
N LEU A 385 0.49 8.49 -24.59
CA LEU A 385 1.14 7.29 -24.11
C LEU A 385 0.45 6.02 -24.61
N ALA A 386 -0.88 6.00 -24.70
CA ALA A 386 -1.63 4.87 -25.28
C ALA A 386 -1.23 4.61 -26.74
N GLU A 387 -1.07 5.68 -27.54
CA GLU A 387 -0.61 5.57 -28.92
C GLU A 387 0.85 5.10 -29.03
N ARG A 388 1.74 5.53 -28.12
CA ARG A 388 3.13 5.03 -28.08
C ARG A 388 3.17 3.51 -27.82
N PHE A 389 2.40 3.02 -26.86
CA PHE A 389 2.29 1.58 -26.60
C PHE A 389 1.71 0.82 -27.80
N ARG A 390 0.67 1.37 -28.44
CA ARG A 390 0.05 0.76 -29.63
C ARG A 390 1.05 0.68 -30.79
N LYS A 391 1.76 1.77 -31.07
CA LYS A 391 2.82 1.80 -32.10
C LYS A 391 3.96 0.84 -31.78
N ALA A 392 4.36 0.72 -30.52
CA ALA A 392 5.39 -0.23 -30.10
C ALA A 392 4.98 -1.69 -30.32
N LEU A 393 3.75 -2.05 -29.94
CA LEU A 393 3.23 -3.41 -30.20
C LEU A 393 3.16 -3.70 -31.70
N LEU A 394 2.67 -2.76 -32.50
CA LEU A 394 2.59 -2.89 -33.96
C LEU A 394 3.95 -2.84 -34.65
N GLY A 395 4.97 -2.26 -34.00
CA GLY A 395 6.34 -2.19 -34.48
C GLY A 395 7.13 -3.49 -34.33
N LEU A 396 6.61 -4.47 -33.58
CA LEU A 396 7.19 -5.81 -33.52
C LEU A 396 7.03 -6.55 -34.86
N PRO A 397 7.99 -7.44 -35.23
CA PRO A 397 7.80 -8.40 -36.32
C PRO A 397 6.50 -9.18 -36.19
N ASP A 398 5.86 -9.54 -37.31
CA ASP A 398 4.50 -10.10 -37.32
C ASP A 398 4.36 -11.40 -36.49
N ASP A 399 5.36 -12.28 -36.58
CA ASP A 399 5.46 -13.50 -35.79
C ASP A 399 5.65 -13.20 -34.29
N HIS A 400 6.57 -12.30 -33.96
CA HIS A 400 6.82 -11.88 -32.59
C HIS A 400 5.59 -11.22 -31.95
N ARG A 401 4.88 -10.38 -32.72
CA ARG A 401 3.65 -9.72 -32.30
C ARG A 401 2.53 -10.72 -32.05
N ALA A 402 2.34 -11.68 -32.95
CA ALA A 402 1.33 -12.73 -32.81
C ALA A 402 1.57 -13.57 -31.54
N GLU A 403 2.81 -13.96 -31.28
CA GLU A 403 3.18 -14.73 -30.09
C GLU A 403 2.99 -13.93 -28.80
N LEU A 404 3.41 -12.66 -28.76
CA LEU A 404 3.17 -11.82 -27.58
C LEU A 404 1.67 -11.63 -27.31
N ILE A 405 0.87 -11.40 -28.36
CA ILE A 405 -0.60 -11.29 -28.24
C ILE A 405 -1.17 -12.61 -27.73
N GLN A 406 -0.69 -13.76 -28.22
CA GLN A 406 -1.13 -15.06 -27.74
C GLN A 406 -0.83 -15.24 -26.24
N GLU A 407 0.39 -14.94 -25.82
CA GLU A 407 0.84 -15.07 -24.43
C GLU A 407 0.10 -14.13 -23.49
N LEU A 408 -0.12 -12.88 -23.91
CA LEU A 408 -0.97 -11.92 -23.20
C LEU A 408 -2.45 -12.34 -23.17
N ASN A 409 -2.87 -13.33 -23.95
CA ASN A 409 -4.25 -13.82 -23.91
C ASN A 409 -4.44 -15.16 -23.21
N GLN A 410 -3.36 -15.78 -22.73
CA GLN A 410 -3.44 -17.01 -21.93
C GLN A 410 -4.24 -16.77 -20.64
N SER A 411 -5.09 -17.74 -20.30
CA SER A 411 -6.04 -17.60 -19.19
C SER A 411 -5.59 -18.28 -17.91
N GLY A 412 -4.79 -19.34 -17.98
CA GLY A 412 -4.48 -20.16 -16.79
C GLY A 412 -5.67 -20.99 -16.31
N LEU A 413 -6.69 -21.17 -17.16
CA LEU A 413 -7.91 -21.94 -16.89
C LEU A 413 -7.91 -23.22 -17.72
N GLU A 414 -8.70 -24.22 -17.31
CA GLU A 414 -8.99 -25.41 -18.13
C GLU A 414 -7.74 -26.19 -18.59
N GLY A 415 -6.66 -26.17 -17.79
CA GLY A 415 -5.41 -26.84 -18.12
C GLY A 415 -4.49 -26.04 -19.05
N GLU A 416 -4.85 -24.82 -19.44
CA GLU A 416 -3.98 -23.90 -20.18
C GLU A 416 -2.91 -23.35 -19.23
N GLN A 417 -1.64 -23.51 -19.59
CA GLN A 417 -0.53 -22.88 -18.85
C GLN A 417 -0.45 -21.38 -19.17
N ALA A 418 -0.37 -20.57 -18.13
CA ALA A 418 -0.17 -19.15 -18.25
C ALA A 418 1.00 -18.70 -17.36
N VAL A 419 1.66 -17.63 -17.78
CA VAL A 419 2.82 -17.09 -17.09
C VAL A 419 2.48 -15.69 -16.59
N ILE A 420 2.91 -15.38 -15.38
CA ILE A 420 2.90 -14.04 -14.79
C ILE A 420 4.34 -13.55 -14.79
N LEU A 421 4.62 -12.47 -15.51
CA LEU A 421 5.93 -11.81 -15.45
C LEU A 421 5.95 -10.90 -14.22
N TYR A 422 6.46 -11.40 -13.10
CA TYR A 422 6.43 -10.68 -11.84
C TYR A 422 7.39 -9.49 -11.83
N TYR A 423 6.91 -8.32 -11.41
CA TYR A 423 7.54 -6.99 -11.49
C TYR A 423 7.48 -6.32 -12.86
N MET A 424 6.66 -6.80 -13.77
CA MET A 424 6.56 -6.19 -15.10
C MET A 424 6.13 -4.71 -15.07
N PRO A 425 5.13 -4.30 -14.26
CA PRO A 425 4.77 -2.89 -14.11
C PRO A 425 5.93 -2.00 -13.64
N ALA A 426 6.84 -2.52 -12.84
CA ALA A 426 8.01 -1.78 -12.36
C ALA A 426 9.01 -1.52 -13.49
N LEU A 427 9.25 -2.48 -14.39
CA LEU A 427 10.11 -2.25 -15.57
C LEU A 427 9.49 -1.25 -16.55
N PHE A 428 8.16 -1.26 -16.74
CA PHE A 428 7.49 -0.21 -17.53
C PHE A 428 7.67 1.16 -16.90
N ALA A 429 7.46 1.28 -15.58
CA ALA A 429 7.66 2.54 -14.88
C ALA A 429 9.10 3.06 -15.01
N GLU A 430 10.08 2.15 -14.89
CA GLU A 430 11.49 2.49 -15.01
C GLU A 430 11.87 2.92 -16.43
N LEU A 431 11.39 2.19 -17.45
CA LEU A 431 11.56 2.57 -18.85
C LEU A 431 11.01 3.97 -19.12
N LEU A 432 9.78 4.25 -18.68
CA LEU A 432 9.13 5.54 -18.91
C LEU A 432 9.84 6.68 -18.17
N ARG A 433 10.41 6.40 -16.98
CA ARG A 433 11.23 7.34 -16.23
C ARG A 433 12.54 7.66 -16.97
N HIS A 434 13.26 6.62 -17.41
CA HIS A 434 14.53 6.78 -18.15
C HIS A 434 14.35 7.51 -19.48
N THR A 435 13.24 7.24 -20.17
CA THR A 435 12.98 7.79 -21.51
C THR A 435 12.13 9.06 -21.49
N GLN A 436 11.85 9.64 -20.31
CA GLN A 436 10.90 10.75 -20.15
C GLN A 436 11.26 11.98 -21.01
N GLN A 437 12.54 12.28 -21.16
CA GLN A 437 13.05 13.41 -21.95
C GLN A 437 13.45 13.03 -23.38
N ALA A 438 13.35 11.74 -23.73
CA ALA A 438 13.71 11.23 -25.05
C ALA A 438 12.64 11.55 -26.10
N SER A 439 13.02 11.45 -27.38
CA SER A 439 12.09 11.61 -28.49
C SER A 439 10.97 10.55 -28.49
N GLU A 440 9.83 10.84 -29.09
CA GLU A 440 8.75 9.85 -29.26
C GLU A 440 9.26 8.57 -29.94
N GLU A 441 10.10 8.69 -30.96
CA GLU A 441 10.70 7.55 -31.66
C GLU A 441 11.54 6.68 -30.71
N THR A 442 12.34 7.30 -29.86
CA THR A 442 13.15 6.59 -28.84
C THR A 442 12.26 5.87 -27.84
N GLN A 443 11.19 6.51 -27.37
CA GLN A 443 10.26 5.87 -26.43
C GLN A 443 9.53 4.68 -27.06
N ILE A 444 9.11 4.79 -28.32
CA ILE A 444 8.49 3.68 -29.05
C ILE A 444 9.48 2.53 -29.22
N LYS A 445 10.75 2.81 -29.56
CA LYS A 445 11.81 1.79 -29.66
C LYS A 445 12.04 1.08 -28.33
N ALA A 446 12.15 1.82 -27.23
CA ALA A 446 12.31 1.25 -25.89
C ALA A 446 11.14 0.35 -25.51
N LEU A 447 9.90 0.81 -25.72
CA LEU A 447 8.70 0.00 -25.48
C LEU A 447 8.68 -1.26 -26.34
N THR A 448 9.09 -1.16 -27.60
CA THR A 448 9.17 -2.30 -28.53
C THR A 448 10.18 -3.33 -28.04
N SER A 449 11.35 -2.88 -27.58
CA SER A 449 12.40 -3.71 -26.98
C SER A 449 11.90 -4.44 -25.72
N LEU A 450 11.21 -3.72 -24.83
CA LEU A 450 10.62 -4.31 -23.61
C LEU A 450 9.54 -5.35 -23.94
N MET A 451 8.67 -5.08 -24.91
CA MET A 451 7.67 -6.05 -25.38
C MET A 451 8.31 -7.28 -26.05
N GLY A 452 9.43 -7.09 -26.75
CA GLY A 452 10.25 -8.18 -27.29
C GLY A 452 10.85 -9.06 -26.17
N PHE A 453 11.37 -8.43 -25.11
CA PHE A 453 11.81 -9.12 -23.90
C PHE A 453 10.66 -9.91 -23.26
N MET A 454 9.49 -9.29 -23.05
CA MET A 454 8.31 -9.95 -22.48
C MET A 454 7.97 -11.24 -23.24
N ARG A 455 7.89 -11.17 -24.58
CA ARG A 455 7.62 -12.33 -25.43
C ARG A 455 8.60 -13.48 -25.15
N ARG A 456 9.90 -13.19 -25.19
CA ARG A 456 10.93 -14.22 -24.97
C ARG A 456 10.85 -14.80 -23.57
N THR A 457 10.59 -13.98 -22.57
CA THR A 457 10.45 -14.41 -21.17
C THR A 457 9.22 -15.28 -20.97
N TYR A 458 8.07 -14.92 -21.56
CA TYR A 458 6.86 -15.76 -21.53
C TYR A 458 7.12 -17.16 -22.10
N ILE A 459 7.75 -17.23 -23.27
CA ILE A 459 8.07 -18.50 -23.93
C ILE A 459 9.12 -19.29 -23.14
N GLY A 460 10.17 -18.61 -22.65
CA GLY A 460 11.23 -19.22 -21.87
C GLY A 460 10.73 -19.87 -20.58
N ALA A 461 9.86 -19.17 -19.84
CA ALA A 461 9.29 -19.68 -18.58
C ALA A 461 8.50 -20.98 -18.76
N LYS A 462 7.74 -21.13 -19.85
CA LYS A 462 7.00 -22.38 -20.14
C LYS A 462 7.91 -23.56 -20.52
N ASN A 463 9.11 -23.27 -21.01
CA ASN A 463 10.04 -24.29 -21.51
C ASN A 463 11.03 -24.79 -20.45
N VAL A 464 10.89 -24.37 -19.19
CA VAL A 464 11.74 -24.84 -18.08
C VAL A 464 11.46 -26.34 -17.83
N PRO A 465 12.49 -27.22 -17.88
CA PRO A 465 12.28 -28.65 -17.71
C PRO A 465 11.69 -29.01 -16.35
N GLY A 466 10.60 -29.79 -16.36
CA GLY A 466 9.93 -30.24 -15.14
C GLY A 466 8.87 -29.28 -14.59
N GLU A 467 8.68 -28.11 -15.22
CA GLU A 467 7.60 -27.20 -14.87
C GLU A 467 6.24 -27.83 -15.23
N THR A 468 5.35 -27.92 -14.23
CA THR A 468 4.02 -28.53 -14.36
C THR A 468 2.90 -27.64 -13.85
N SER A 469 3.26 -26.47 -13.30
CA SER A 469 2.31 -25.49 -12.78
C SER A 469 1.45 -24.92 -13.91
N LEU A 470 0.17 -24.73 -13.64
CA LEU A 470 -0.75 -24.06 -14.58
C LEU A 470 -0.54 -22.56 -14.62
N ILE A 471 -0.07 -21.97 -13.51
CA ILE A 471 0.31 -20.57 -13.41
C ILE A 471 1.76 -20.54 -12.97
N ILE A 472 2.61 -19.99 -13.82
CA ILE A 472 4.06 -19.90 -13.61
C ILE A 472 4.37 -18.44 -13.29
N GLU A 473 4.87 -18.16 -12.10
CA GLU A 473 5.40 -16.84 -11.76
C GLU A 473 6.87 -16.76 -12.15
N CYS A 474 7.23 -15.78 -12.99
CA CYS A 474 8.58 -15.56 -13.45
C CYS A 474 9.05 -14.18 -12.99
N ASP A 475 9.95 -14.14 -12.01
CA ASP A 475 10.54 -12.90 -11.51
C ASP A 475 11.40 -12.23 -12.60
N VAL A 476 11.02 -11.01 -13.01
CA VAL A 476 11.75 -10.22 -14.00
C VAL A 476 12.58 -9.08 -13.40
N SER A 477 12.70 -8.99 -12.08
CA SER A 477 13.42 -7.92 -11.37
C SER A 477 14.89 -7.82 -11.77
N GLY A 478 15.53 -8.92 -12.15
CA GLY A 478 16.91 -8.94 -12.66
C GLY A 478 17.12 -8.06 -13.90
N ALA A 479 16.08 -7.81 -14.69
CA ALA A 479 16.14 -6.87 -15.82
C ALA A 479 16.16 -5.39 -15.37
N LYS A 480 15.64 -5.06 -14.19
CA LYS A 480 15.64 -3.69 -13.64
C LYS A 480 17.06 -3.18 -13.47
N SER A 481 17.94 -3.99 -12.86
CA SER A 481 19.35 -3.63 -12.65
C SER A 481 20.10 -3.41 -13.97
N LYS A 482 19.69 -4.08 -15.05
CA LYS A 482 20.24 -3.85 -16.38
C LYS A 482 19.80 -2.51 -16.97
N ILE A 483 18.50 -2.18 -16.91
CA ILE A 483 17.96 -0.89 -17.37
C ILE A 483 18.60 0.28 -16.60
N GLN A 484 18.90 0.09 -15.32
CA GLN A 484 19.50 1.09 -14.45
C GLN A 484 21.01 1.30 -14.66
N ALA A 485 21.68 0.41 -15.40
CA ALA A 485 23.12 0.49 -15.60
C ALA A 485 23.46 1.73 -16.46
N PRO A 486 24.46 2.56 -16.07
CA PRO A 486 24.84 3.76 -16.83
C PRO A 486 25.20 3.51 -18.29
N GLU A 487 25.72 2.32 -18.58
CA GLU A 487 26.09 1.85 -19.92
C GLU A 487 24.91 1.33 -20.75
N PHE A 488 23.71 1.22 -20.18
CA PHE A 488 22.57 0.68 -20.89
C PHE A 488 22.03 1.70 -21.90
N PRO A 489 21.81 1.31 -23.18
CA PRO A 489 21.35 2.24 -24.20
C PRO A 489 20.06 2.97 -23.81
N GLU A 490 19.97 4.29 -24.03
CA GLU A 490 18.77 5.08 -23.72
C GLU A 490 17.50 4.56 -24.43
N ASP A 491 17.66 3.93 -25.60
CA ASP A 491 16.56 3.30 -26.34
C ASP A 491 16.22 1.88 -25.87
N LEU A 492 16.86 1.42 -24.79
CA LEU A 492 16.75 0.10 -24.17
C LEU A 492 16.87 -1.08 -25.14
N THR A 493 17.51 -0.90 -26.29
CA THR A 493 17.73 -1.99 -27.26
C THR A 493 18.63 -3.10 -26.71
N GLY A 494 19.38 -2.82 -25.63
CA GLY A 494 20.10 -3.85 -24.86
C GLY A 494 19.20 -4.94 -24.27
N LEU A 495 17.88 -4.70 -24.14
CA LEU A 495 16.93 -5.73 -23.74
C LEU A 495 16.66 -6.74 -24.85
N ASN A 496 16.98 -6.47 -26.11
CA ASN A 496 16.76 -7.41 -27.21
C ASN A 496 17.60 -8.69 -27.06
N ASP A 497 18.77 -8.58 -26.45
CA ASP A 497 19.72 -9.68 -26.28
C ASP A 497 19.78 -10.20 -24.83
N TYR A 498 19.04 -9.56 -23.92
CA TYR A 498 18.99 -9.98 -22.52
C TYR A 498 18.01 -11.14 -22.34
N ASN A 499 18.51 -12.20 -21.69
CA ASN A 499 17.72 -13.33 -21.19
C ASN A 499 17.87 -13.39 -19.67
N LEU A 500 16.79 -13.73 -18.97
CA LEU A 500 16.85 -13.92 -17.53
C LEU A 500 17.73 -15.14 -17.21
N PRO A 501 18.68 -15.02 -16.27
CA PRO A 501 19.52 -16.15 -15.86
C PRO A 501 18.71 -17.37 -15.41
N SER A 502 17.54 -17.15 -14.78
CA SER A 502 16.61 -18.19 -14.32
C SER A 502 16.00 -19.01 -15.46
N LEU A 503 16.01 -18.49 -16.69
CA LEU A 503 15.47 -19.16 -17.88
C LEU A 503 16.58 -19.80 -18.75
N GLY A 504 17.85 -19.69 -18.34
CA GLY A 504 19.03 -20.19 -19.04
C GLY A 504 19.56 -21.51 -18.46
N SER A 505 19.86 -22.46 -19.36
CA SER A 505 20.35 -23.81 -19.05
C SER A 505 21.70 -23.85 -18.31
N LYS A 506 21.98 -24.98 -17.64
CA LYS A 506 23.23 -25.37 -16.96
C LYS A 506 24.52 -25.38 -17.82
N ASP A 507 24.51 -24.86 -19.04
CA ASP A 507 25.67 -24.88 -19.93
C ASP A 507 26.22 -23.47 -20.18
N SER A 508 26.98 -22.97 -19.21
CA SER A 508 28.11 -22.07 -19.47
C SER A 508 29.16 -22.28 -18.37
N GLN A 509 29.70 -23.50 -18.31
CA GLN A 509 31.12 -23.66 -18.03
C GLN A 509 31.90 -22.95 -19.15
N PHE A 510 32.94 -22.19 -18.80
CA PHE A 510 33.78 -21.33 -19.67
C PHE A 510 33.02 -20.06 -20.14
N TRP A 511 33.31 -18.85 -19.63
CA TRP A 511 34.60 -18.21 -19.37
C TRP A 511 34.55 -17.23 -18.20
#